data_AF-A0A0A0UZ93-F1
#
_entry.id   AF-A0A0A0UZ93-F1
#
_cell.length_a   1.000
_cell.length_b   1.000
_cell.length_c   1.000
_cell.angle_alpha   90.00
_cell.angle_beta   90.00
_cell.angle_gamma   90.00
#
_symmetry.space_group_name_H-M   'P 1'
#
loop_
_entity.id
_entity.type
_entity.pdbx_description
1 polymer ?
#
loop_
_entity_poly.entity_id
_entity_poly.type
_entity_poly.pdbx_seq_one_letter_code
_entity_poly.pdbx_strand_id
1 'polypeptide(L)' 'MSENSIYDFELDENFNPKKRLVIYCPTDLIEKLDKTGKKNKLSKNKFGLEIIKNYFKEQPSM' A
#
# COMPACT_ATOMS: atom_id res chain seq x y z
N MET A 1 31.68 -5.06 11.00
CA MET A 1 30.66 -4.80 9.96
C MET A 1 29.84 -3.64 10.48
N SER A 2 29.85 -2.49 9.80
CA SER A 2 29.05 -1.35 10.23
C SER A 2 27.58 -1.73 10.11
N GLU A 3 26.85 -1.60 11.22
CA GLU A 3 25.40 -1.73 11.25
C GLU A 3 24.83 -0.55 10.45
N ASN A 4 24.34 -0.81 9.24
CA ASN A 4 23.62 0.20 8.48
C ASN A 4 22.39 0.63 9.30
N SER A 5 22.31 1.92 9.57
CA SER A 5 21.21 2.51 10.32
C SER A 5 19.94 2.43 9.48
N ILE A 6 18.79 2.23 10.14
CA ILE A 6 17.50 2.30 9.45
C ILE A 6 17.24 3.67 8.81
N TYR A 7 18.02 4.69 9.13
CA TYR A 7 17.96 6.05 8.59
C TYR A 7 18.91 6.30 7.42
N ASP A 8 19.72 5.31 7.00
CA ASP A 8 20.67 5.48 5.89
C ASP A 8 20.00 5.81 4.55
N PHE A 9 18.68 5.60 4.44
CA PHE A 9 17.89 6.03 3.28
C PHE A 9 17.78 7.56 3.14
N GLU A 10 18.01 8.34 4.20
CA GLU A 10 17.99 9.80 4.16
C GLU A 10 19.21 10.38 3.41
N LEU A 11 20.26 9.58 3.21
CA LEU A 11 21.47 9.94 2.49
C LEU A 11 21.42 9.56 1.00
N ASP A 12 20.38 8.86 0.56
CA ASP A 12 20.18 8.50 -0.84
C ASP A 12 19.43 9.62 -1.58
N GLU A 13 20.13 10.34 -2.44
CA GLU A 13 19.57 11.43 -3.27
C GLU A 13 18.46 10.95 -4.22
N ASN A 14 18.35 9.64 -4.49
CA ASN A 14 17.28 9.04 -5.29
C ASN A 14 16.12 8.54 -4.42
N PHE A 15 16.20 8.66 -3.11
CA PHE A 15 15.15 8.22 -2.20
C PHE A 15 13.93 9.11 -2.36
N ASN A 16 12.94 8.61 -3.11
CA ASN A 16 11.64 9.23 -3.19
C ASN A 16 10.77 8.71 -2.03
N PRO A 17 10.49 9.53 -1.00
CA PRO A 17 9.67 9.09 0.12
C PRO A 17 8.26 8.78 -0.38
N LYS A 18 7.96 7.48 -0.51
CA LYS A 18 6.60 7.03 -0.82
C LYS A 18 5.71 7.38 0.35
N LYS A 19 4.73 8.27 0.12
CA LYS A 19 3.64 8.52 1.07
C LYS A 19 3.03 7.18 1.49
N ARG A 20 3.04 6.90 2.79
CA ARG A 20 2.48 5.67 3.35
C ARG A 20 1.06 5.94 3.84
N LEU A 21 0.15 5.03 3.52
CA LEU A 21 -1.20 5.02 4.06
C LEU A 21 -1.33 3.80 4.97
N VAL A 22 -1.69 4.03 6.23
CA VAL A 22 -2.01 2.96 7.17
C VAL A 22 -3.53 2.86 7.25
N ILE A 23 -4.06 1.68 6.97
CA ILE A 23 -5.51 1.42 6.95
C ILE A 23 -5.82 0.40 8.03
N TYR A 24 -6.66 0.78 8.98
CA TYR A 24 -7.24 -0.12 9.97
C TYR A 24 -8.61 -0.58 9.50
N CYS A 25 -8.85 -1.89 9.49
CA CYS A 25 -10.14 -2.47 9.12
C CYS A 25 -10.34 -3.82 9.82
N PRO A 26 -11.58 -4.35 9.85
CA PRO A 26 -11.89 -5.64 10.46
C PRO A 26 -11.02 -6.78 9.90
N THR A 27 -10.67 -7.74 10.75
CA THR A 27 -9.80 -8.86 10.39
C THR A 27 -10.35 -9.68 9.22
N ASP A 28 -11.66 -9.91 9.19
CA ASP A 28 -12.31 -10.65 8.10
C ASP A 28 -12.18 -9.93 6.75
N LEU A 29 -12.20 -8.59 6.77
CA LEU A 29 -11.97 -7.78 5.57
C LEU A 29 -10.53 -7.90 5.09
N ILE A 30 -9.56 -7.88 6.00
CA ILE A 30 -8.13 -8.06 5.68
C ILE A 30 -7.89 -9.42 5.01
N GLU A 31 -8.50 -10.48 5.55
CA GLU A 31 -8.41 -11.83 4.98
C GLU A 31 -9.06 -11.93 3.60
N LYS A 32 -10.26 -11.34 3.43
CA LYS A 32 -10.94 -11.28 2.13
C LYS A 32 -10.08 -10.53 1.11
N LEU A 33 -9.46 -9.42 1.51
CA LEU A 33 -8.61 -8.59 0.66
C LEU A 33 -7.36 -9.36 0.22
N ASP A 34 -6.71 -10.10 1.12
CA ASP A 34 -5.55 -10.94 0.78
C ASP A 34 -5.92 -12.10 -0.18
N LYS A 35 -7.00 -12.84 0.12
CA LYS A 35 -7.50 -13.93 -0.74
C LYS A 35 -7.83 -13.42 -2.14
N THR A 36 -8.52 -12.28 -2.22
CA THR A 36 -8.93 -11.68 -3.50
C THR A 36 -7.74 -11.10 -4.26
N GLY A 37 -6.79 -10.46 -3.56
CA GLY A 37 -5.55 -9.97 -4.14
C GLY A 37 -4.75 -11.10 -4.79
N LYS A 38 -4.58 -12.23 -4.09
CA LYS A 38 -3.90 -13.43 -4.62
C LYS A 38 -4.58 -13.97 -5.87
N LYS A 39 -5.93 -14.04 -5.90
CA LYS A 39 -6.69 -14.45 -7.09
C LYS A 39 -6.40 -13.56 -8.31
N ASN A 40 -6.14 -12.27 -8.08
CA ASN A 40 -5.81 -11.29 -9.14
C ASN A 40 -4.30 -11.13 -9.39
N LYS A 41 -3.44 -11.98 -8.81
CA LYS A 41 -1.98 -11.86 -8.89
C LYS A 41 -1.44 -10.51 -8.39
N LEU A 42 -2.10 -9.92 -7.39
CA LEU A 42 -1.73 -8.64 -6.78
C LEU A 42 -1.38 -8.86 -5.30
N SER A 43 -0.42 -8.08 -4.80
CA SER A 43 -0.17 -8.01 -3.35
C SER A 43 -1.36 -7.34 -2.65
N LYS A 44 -1.56 -7.67 -1.38
CA LYS A 44 -2.58 -7.06 -0.52
C LYS A 44 -2.59 -5.53 -0.63
N ASN A 45 -1.42 -4.90 -0.53
CA ASN A 45 -1.29 -3.44 -0.61
C ASN A 45 -1.63 -2.89 -1.99
N LYS A 46 -1.19 -3.57 -3.07
CA LYS A 46 -1.48 -3.13 -4.43
C LYS A 46 -2.98 -3.26 -4.74
N PHE A 47 -3.59 -4.36 -4.34
CA PHE A 47 -5.03 -4.58 -4.51
C PHE A 47 -5.87 -3.58 -3.71
N GLY A 48 -5.52 -3.34 -2.44
CA GLY A 48 -6.18 -2.32 -1.63
C GLY A 48 -6.09 -0.92 -2.22
N LEU A 49 -4.94 -0.56 -2.81
CA LEU A 49 -4.78 0.71 -3.50
C LEU A 49 -5.67 0.83 -4.75
N GLU A 50 -5.84 -0.25 -5.52
CA GLU A 50 -6.74 -0.25 -6.69
C GLU A 50 -8.21 -0.06 -6.29
N ILE A 51 -8.65 -0.67 -5.18
CA ILE A 51 -10.00 -0.45 -4.63
C ILE A 51 -10.22 1.04 -4.31
N ILE A 52 -9.27 1.66 -3.62
CA ILE A 52 -9.35 3.09 -3.26
C ILE A 52 -9.39 3.96 -4.51
N LYS A 53 -8.52 3.70 -5.50
CA LYS A 53 -8.51 4.43 -6.76
C LYS A 53 -9.83 4.30 -7.52
N ASN A 54 -10.38 3.09 -7.59
CA ASN A 54 -11.63 2.85 -8.30
C ASN A 54 -12.79 3.56 -7.61
N TYR A 55 -12.84 3.52 -6.27
CA TYR A 55 -13.82 4.28 -5.51
C TYR A 55 -13.82 5.78 -5.89
N PHE A 56 -12.64 6.41 -5.96
CA PHE A 56 -12.54 7.83 -6.35
C PHE A 56 -12.85 8.08 -7.83
N LYS A 57 -12.56 7.14 -8.73
CA LYS A 57 -12.93 7.27 -10.16
C LYS A 57 -14.44 7.20 -10.40
N GLU A 58 -15.14 6.43 -9.57
CA GLU A 58 -16.57 6.20 -9.67
C GLU A 58 -17.41 7.31 -9.01
N GLN A 59 -16.79 8.17 -8.19
CA GLN A 59 -17.47 9.36 -7.68
C GLN A 59 -17.67 10.37 -8.83
N PRO A 60 -18.89 10.87 -9.06
CA PRO A 60 -19.07 12.04 -9.92
C PRO A 60 -18.21 13.18 -9.37
N SER A 61 -17.48 13.86 -10.26
CA SER A 61 -16.59 14.97 -9.90
C SER A 61 -17.28 15.93 -8.94
N MET A 62 -16.69 16.11 -7.74
CA MET A 62 -17.09 17.14 -6.78
C MET A 62 -17.11 18.52 -7.43
#